data_AF-A0A976M3Y8-F1
#
_entry.id   AF-A0A976M3Y8-F1
#
_cell.length_a   1.000
_cell.length_b   1.000
_cell.length_c   1.000
_cell.angle_alpha   90.00
_cell.angle_beta   90.00
_cell.angle_gamma   90.00
#
_symmetry.space_group_name_H-M   'P 1'
#
loop_
_entity.id
_entity.type
_entity.pdbx_description
1 polymer ?
#
loop_
_entity_poly.entity_id
_entity_poly.type
_entity_poly.pdbx_seq_one_letter_code
_entity_poly.pdbx_strand_id
1 'polypeptide(L)'
;MAHDDMFDDENDHLDKDDRDDEPSKDRIYDFIPKGMIRRRTFEGERPGLKLRACIRCRLIMTEDQFYENGCGNCTHLQMDGDRRRTLDCTSSNFSGFLSIMDPERSWSAKYNNLIGLIPGCYAISVNGTLPESINDDLLD
;
A
#
# COMPACT_ATOMS: atom_id res chain seq x y z
N MET A 1 -3.35 60.80 -13.80
CA MET A 1 -4.70 60.24 -13.60
C MET A 1 -4.64 58.81 -14.12
N ALA A 2 -4.62 57.85 -13.21
CA ALA A 2 -4.68 56.44 -13.54
C ALA A 2 -6.08 56.13 -14.09
N HIS A 3 -6.14 55.38 -15.18
CA HIS A 3 -7.35 54.70 -15.61
C HIS A 3 -6.99 53.22 -15.63
N ASP A 4 -7.00 52.62 -14.43
CA ASP A 4 -7.02 51.17 -14.27
C ASP A 4 -8.47 50.75 -14.50
N ASP A 5 -8.78 50.09 -15.62
CA ASP A 5 -10.01 49.33 -15.77
C ASP A 5 -9.83 48.19 -16.79
N MET A 6 -10.20 47.00 -16.31
CA MET A 6 -10.64 45.80 -17.03
C MET A 6 -9.66 45.15 -18.01
N PHE A 7 -8.83 44.25 -17.47
CA PHE A 7 -8.47 43.06 -18.24
C PHE A 7 -9.70 42.15 -18.33
N ASP A 8 -10.00 41.73 -19.54
CA ASP A 8 -11.14 40.92 -19.94
C ASP A 8 -11.30 39.65 -19.11
N ASP A 9 -12.56 39.42 -18.73
CA ASP A 9 -13.08 38.26 -18.02
C ASP A 9 -13.11 37.06 -18.99
N GLU A 10 -11.95 36.47 -19.29
CA GLU A 10 -11.89 35.12 -19.88
C GLU A 10 -12.24 34.12 -18.78
N ASN A 11 -13.54 33.83 -18.73
CA ASN A 11 -14.19 32.76 -17.98
C ASN A 11 -13.57 31.41 -18.38
N ASP A 12 -12.44 31.06 -17.75
CA ASP A 12 -11.79 29.76 -17.88
C ASP A 12 -12.69 28.74 -17.17
N HIS A 13 -13.60 28.19 -17.97
CA HIS A 13 -14.55 27.16 -17.62
C HIS A 13 -13.74 25.90 -17.28
N LEU A 14 -13.25 25.81 -16.04
CA LEU A 14 -12.62 24.60 -15.52
C LEU A 14 -13.64 23.47 -15.66
N ASP A 15 -13.35 22.58 -16.61
CA ASP A 15 -14.08 21.35 -16.87
C ASP A 15 -14.41 20.69 -15.53
N LYS A 16 -15.71 20.60 -15.23
CA LYS A 16 -16.18 19.66 -14.22
C LYS A 16 -15.84 18.29 -14.77
N ASP A 17 -14.77 17.69 -14.26
CA ASP A 17 -14.50 16.27 -14.35
C ASP A 17 -15.66 15.53 -13.67
N ASP A 18 -16.81 15.45 -14.34
CA ASP A 18 -17.89 14.49 -14.06
C ASP A 18 -17.40 13.11 -14.50
N ARG A 19 -16.31 12.64 -13.88
CA ARG A 19 -15.93 11.24 -13.93
C ARG A 19 -16.92 10.52 -13.04
N ASP A 20 -17.93 9.93 -13.67
CA ASP A 20 -18.77 8.91 -13.06
C ASP A 20 -17.85 7.94 -12.28
N ASP A 21 -17.93 7.96 -10.95
CA ASP A 21 -17.29 6.97 -10.06
C ASP A 21 -18.01 5.63 -10.29
N GLU A 22 -17.67 4.97 -11.40
CA GLU A 22 -18.05 3.59 -11.65
C GLU A 22 -17.38 2.76 -10.55
N PRO A 23 -18.13 1.99 -9.74
CA PRO A 23 -17.55 1.21 -8.67
C PRO A 23 -16.70 0.11 -9.30
N SER A 24 -15.39 0.35 -9.35
CA SER A 24 -14.39 -0.56 -9.89
C SER A 24 -14.62 -1.95 -9.30
N LYS A 25 -15.13 -2.89 -10.12
CA LYS A 25 -15.53 -4.24 -9.69
C LYS A 25 -14.35 -5.15 -9.30
N ASP A 26 -13.12 -4.65 -9.40
CA ASP A 26 -11.94 -5.40 -9.00
C ASP A 26 -11.52 -5.01 -7.59
N ARG A 27 -12.07 -5.73 -6.60
CA ARG A 27 -11.65 -5.69 -5.18
C ARG A 27 -10.16 -6.00 -4.97
N ILE A 28 -9.45 -6.38 -6.04
CA ILE A 28 -8.02 -6.67 -6.07
C ILE A 28 -7.17 -5.46 -5.65
N TYR A 29 -7.65 -4.22 -5.79
CA TYR A 29 -6.84 -3.03 -5.48
C TYR A 29 -7.38 -2.18 -4.33
N ASP A 30 -8.37 -2.67 -3.59
CA ASP A 30 -9.00 -1.91 -2.50
C ASP A 30 -8.05 -1.60 -1.33
N PHE A 31 -6.89 -2.27 -1.25
CA PHE A 31 -5.83 -1.96 -0.28
C PHE A 31 -4.91 -0.81 -0.71
N ILE A 32 -4.98 -0.34 -1.96
CA ILE A 32 -4.22 0.82 -2.43
C ILE A 32 -4.94 2.07 -1.90
N PRO A 33 -4.31 2.91 -1.06
CA PRO A 33 -4.96 4.10 -0.51
C PRO A 33 -5.41 5.04 -1.64
N LYS A 34 -6.71 5.08 -1.89
CA LYS A 34 -7.36 6.03 -2.82
C LYS A 34 -7.38 7.41 -2.17
N GLY A 35 -6.23 8.12 -2.17
CA GLY A 35 -6.16 9.49 -1.64
C GLY A 35 -4.82 10.00 -1.11
N MET A 36 -3.73 9.22 -1.17
CA MET A 36 -2.47 9.60 -0.52
C MET A 36 -1.41 10.29 -1.39
N ILE A 37 -1.75 10.80 -2.58
CA ILE A 37 -0.88 11.73 -3.29
C ILE A 37 -1.02 13.13 -2.66
N ARG A 38 -0.49 13.30 -1.44
CA ARG A 38 -0.29 14.66 -0.90
C ARG A 38 0.79 15.34 -1.73
N ARG A 39 0.41 16.27 -2.63
CA ARG A 39 1.35 17.31 -3.13
C ARG A 39 1.84 18.08 -1.89
N ARG A 40 3.01 17.73 -1.35
CA ARG A 40 3.54 18.37 -0.15
C ARG A 40 4.43 19.54 -0.52
N THR A 41 4.02 20.73 -0.09
CA THR A 41 4.86 21.92 0.02
C THR A 41 6.06 21.59 0.90
N PHE A 42 7.24 21.98 0.44
CA PHE A 42 8.54 21.64 0.98
C PHE A 42 8.86 22.59 2.15
N GLU A 43 8.66 22.17 3.40
CA GLU A 43 9.33 22.71 4.61
C GLU A 43 8.79 21.99 5.86
N GLY A 44 9.54 21.02 6.38
CA GLY A 44 9.21 20.27 7.59
C GLY A 44 9.92 18.92 7.66
N GLU A 45 10.37 18.53 8.86
CA GLU A 45 10.98 17.22 9.13
C GLU A 45 9.98 16.12 8.75
N ARG A 46 10.34 15.30 7.76
CA ARG A 46 9.41 14.31 7.18
C ARG A 46 9.14 13.23 8.23
N PRO A 47 7.89 13.04 8.71
CA PRO A 47 7.59 11.84 9.47
C PRO A 47 7.83 10.66 8.53
N GLY A 48 8.83 9.84 8.87
CA GLY A 48 9.15 8.63 8.11
C GLY A 48 7.93 7.71 8.04
N LEU A 49 7.64 7.16 6.88
CA LEU A 49 6.61 6.13 6.74
C LEU A 49 7.05 4.92 7.58
N LYS A 50 6.20 4.50 8.54
CA LYS A 50 6.45 3.31 9.36
C LYS A 50 6.18 2.06 8.53
N LEU A 51 7.14 1.70 7.67
CA LEU A 51 7.04 0.53 6.80
C LEU A 51 7.30 -0.75 7.59
N ARG A 52 6.51 -1.77 7.29
CA ARG A 52 6.66 -3.12 7.82
C ARG A 52 6.49 -4.12 6.70
N ALA A 53 7.07 -5.30 6.85
CA ALA A 53 6.89 -6.42 5.93
C ALA A 53 6.12 -7.54 6.63
N CYS A 54 5.13 -8.13 5.95
CA CYS A 54 4.46 -9.34 6.44
C CYS A 54 5.46 -10.49 6.57
N ILE A 55 5.52 -11.14 7.73
CA ILE A 55 6.47 -12.23 7.97
C ILE A 55 6.19 -13.43 7.05
N ARG A 56 4.91 -13.69 6.71
CA ARG A 56 4.51 -14.82 5.84
C ARG A 56 4.83 -14.58 4.36
N CYS A 57 4.28 -13.52 3.77
CA CYS A 57 4.32 -13.30 2.31
C CYS A 57 5.30 -12.21 1.87
N ARG A 58 5.93 -11.49 2.81
CA ARG A 58 6.89 -10.39 2.57
C ARG A 58 6.32 -9.14 1.92
N LEU A 59 5.00 -9.01 1.80
CA LEU A 59 4.35 -7.78 1.34
C LEU A 59 4.73 -6.61 2.27
N ILE A 60 5.12 -5.47 1.70
CA ILE A 60 5.51 -4.25 2.41
C ILE A 60 4.37 -3.24 2.32
N MET A 61 3.90 -2.78 3.47
CA MET A 61 2.95 -1.67 3.62
C MET A 61 3.30 -0.85 4.85
N THR A 62 2.63 0.28 5.05
CA THR A 62 2.71 0.99 6.33
C THR A 62 2.03 0.19 7.44
N GLU A 63 2.47 0.38 8.69
CA GLU A 63 1.83 -0.21 9.87
C GLU A 63 0.33 0.11 9.90
N ASP A 64 -0.04 1.36 9.58
CA ASP A 64 -1.44 1.78 9.58
C ASP A 64 -2.24 1.11 8.45
N GLN A 65 -1.66 0.89 7.26
CA GLN A 65 -2.33 0.10 6.21
C GLN A 65 -2.59 -1.35 6.61
N PHE A 66 -1.65 -1.99 7.32
CA PHE A 66 -1.89 -3.34 7.86
C PHE A 66 -2.98 -3.34 8.93
N TYR A 67 -3.01 -2.31 9.78
CA TYR A 67 -4.04 -2.16 10.80
C TYR A 67 -5.42 -1.89 10.21
N GLU A 68 -5.51 -1.09 9.14
CA GLU A 68 -6.77 -0.73 8.50
C GLU A 68 -7.34 -1.87 7.65
N ASN A 69 -6.50 -2.52 6.84
CA ASN A 69 -6.95 -3.44 5.78
C ASN A 69 -6.42 -4.87 5.90
N GLY A 70 -5.58 -5.16 6.90
CA GLY A 70 -4.88 -6.43 7.01
C GLY A 70 -3.81 -6.63 5.91
N CYS A 71 -3.39 -7.87 5.69
CA CYS A 71 -2.49 -8.20 4.58
C CYS A 71 -3.30 -8.68 3.36
N GLY A 72 -3.08 -8.05 2.21
CA GLY A 72 -3.77 -8.41 0.97
C GLY A 72 -3.53 -9.85 0.47
N ASN A 73 -2.46 -10.52 0.91
CA ASN A 73 -2.18 -11.93 0.57
C ASN A 73 -2.53 -12.92 1.69
N CYS A 74 -2.69 -12.43 2.93
CA CYS A 74 -2.68 -13.27 4.13
C CYS A 74 -3.88 -12.96 5.02
N THR A 75 -5.09 -13.17 4.50
CA THR A 75 -6.36 -12.89 5.20
C THR A 75 -6.51 -13.67 6.50
N HIS A 76 -6.06 -14.93 6.55
CA HIS A 76 -5.99 -15.77 7.76
C HIS A 76 -5.24 -15.14 8.95
N LEU A 77 -4.35 -14.16 8.73
CA LEU A 77 -3.64 -13.51 9.84
C LEU A 77 -4.54 -12.57 10.66
N GLN A 78 -5.68 -12.13 10.10
CA GLN A 78 -6.70 -11.31 10.77
C GLN A 78 -6.10 -10.10 11.53
N MET A 79 -5.31 -9.29 10.83
CA MET A 79 -4.62 -8.13 11.41
C MET A 79 -5.48 -6.86 11.46
N ASP A 80 -6.54 -6.80 10.66
CA ASP A 80 -7.43 -5.64 10.55
C ASP A 80 -8.09 -5.34 11.90
N GLY A 81 -8.04 -4.07 12.31
CA GLY A 81 -8.56 -3.61 13.60
C GLY A 81 -7.75 -4.04 14.83
N ASP A 82 -6.74 -4.91 14.70
CA ASP A 82 -5.88 -5.38 15.79
C ASP A 82 -4.41 -4.98 15.58
N ARG A 83 -4.01 -3.90 16.27
CA ARG A 83 -2.64 -3.40 16.22
C ARG A 83 -1.63 -4.36 16.83
N ARG A 84 -2.01 -5.14 17.86
CA ARG A 84 -1.10 -6.12 18.45
C ARG A 84 -0.83 -7.24 17.45
N ARG A 85 -1.89 -7.78 16.84
CA ARG A 85 -1.78 -8.80 15.79
C ARG A 85 -0.97 -8.30 14.60
N THR A 86 -1.16 -7.04 14.20
CA THR A 86 -0.34 -6.38 13.18
C THR A 86 1.14 -6.42 13.52
N LEU A 87 1.52 -6.09 14.75
CA LEU A 87 2.92 -6.11 15.19
C LEU A 87 3.50 -7.52 15.30
N ASP A 88 2.70 -8.51 15.72
CA ASP A 88 3.11 -9.91 15.86
C ASP A 88 3.30 -10.60 14.48
N CYS A 89 2.54 -10.18 13.47
CA CYS A 89 2.56 -10.77 12.13
C CYS A 89 3.44 -10.03 11.10
N THR A 90 4.01 -8.88 11.47
CA THR A 90 4.83 -8.04 10.58
C THR A 90 6.13 -7.59 11.25
N SER A 91 7.16 -7.33 10.46
CA SER A 91 8.46 -6.86 10.96
C SER A 91 8.90 -5.57 10.29
N SER A 92 9.44 -4.64 11.08
CA SER A 92 10.16 -3.46 10.56
C SER A 92 11.61 -3.79 10.16
N ASN A 93 12.11 -4.98 10.50
CA ASN A 93 13.45 -5.44 10.16
C ASN A 93 13.39 -6.32 8.91
N PHE A 94 13.38 -5.70 7.74
CA PHE A 94 13.41 -6.37 6.44
C PHE A 94 14.50 -5.77 5.55
N SER A 95 14.93 -6.52 4.54
CA SER A 95 15.93 -6.07 3.57
C SER A 95 15.47 -6.29 2.14
N GLY A 96 15.91 -5.38 1.28
CA GLY A 96 15.52 -5.34 -0.12
C GLY A 96 14.10 -4.80 -0.33
N PHE A 97 13.88 -4.16 -1.48
CA PHE A 97 12.60 -3.63 -1.88
C PHE A 97 12.36 -4.01 -3.34
N LEU A 98 11.27 -4.74 -3.60
CA LEU A 98 10.94 -5.28 -4.90
C LEU A 98 9.49 -4.94 -5.26
N SER A 99 9.30 -4.12 -6.29
CA SER A 99 7.97 -3.78 -6.78
C SER A 99 7.59 -4.70 -7.93
N ILE A 100 6.58 -5.54 -7.71
CA ILE A 100 6.06 -6.51 -8.67
C ILE A 100 4.71 -6.01 -9.19
N MET A 101 4.64 -5.72 -10.50
CA MET A 101 3.41 -5.31 -11.18
C MET A 101 2.67 -6.51 -11.80
N ASP A 102 3.42 -7.48 -12.33
CA ASP A 102 2.88 -8.71 -12.93
C ASP A 102 3.62 -9.92 -12.32
N PRO A 103 3.06 -10.50 -11.24
CA PRO A 103 3.63 -11.65 -10.55
C PRO A 103 3.80 -12.87 -11.46
N GLU A 104 2.86 -13.14 -12.36
CA GLU A 104 2.84 -14.36 -13.18
C GLU A 104 3.94 -14.35 -14.26
N ARG A 105 4.27 -13.17 -14.80
CA ARG A 105 5.22 -13.06 -15.93
C ARG A 105 6.61 -12.58 -15.52
N SER A 106 6.77 -12.02 -14.32
CA SER A 106 8.05 -11.47 -13.88
C SER A 106 9.04 -12.54 -13.45
N TRP A 107 10.23 -12.57 -14.07
CA TRP A 107 11.34 -13.40 -13.60
C TRP A 107 11.73 -13.07 -12.16
N SER A 108 11.73 -11.79 -11.79
CA SER A 108 12.05 -11.37 -10.41
C SER A 108 11.03 -11.90 -9.41
N ALA A 109 9.75 -11.96 -9.77
CA ALA A 109 8.73 -12.58 -8.93
C ALA A 109 8.97 -14.10 -8.81
N LYS A 110 9.22 -14.77 -9.93
CA LYS A 110 9.54 -16.21 -9.96
C LYS A 110 10.75 -16.56 -9.10
N TYR A 111 11.86 -15.85 -9.27
CA TYR A 111 13.10 -16.06 -8.52
C TYR A 111 12.91 -15.87 -7.02
N ASN A 112 12.01 -14.97 -6.63
CA ASN A 112 11.71 -14.68 -5.24
C ASN A 112 10.49 -15.47 -4.71
N ASN A 113 9.95 -16.48 -5.41
CA ASN A 113 8.75 -17.21 -4.99
C ASN A 113 7.55 -16.29 -4.65
N LEU A 114 7.27 -15.32 -5.52
CA LEU A 114 6.17 -14.36 -5.39
C LEU A 114 5.05 -14.59 -6.42
N ILE A 115 5.08 -15.71 -7.15
CA ILE A 115 4.02 -16.10 -8.10
C ILE A 115 2.69 -16.31 -7.36
N GLY A 116 1.57 -15.94 -7.96
CA GLY A 116 0.23 -16.06 -7.37
C GLY A 116 -0.10 -15.05 -6.25
N LEU A 117 0.84 -14.19 -5.85
CA LEU A 117 0.57 -13.11 -4.90
C LEU A 117 0.05 -11.87 -5.63
N ILE A 118 -0.57 -10.93 -4.91
CA ILE A 118 -1.07 -9.68 -5.51
C ILE A 118 0.08 -8.78 -5.99
N PRO A 119 -0.15 -7.93 -7.01
CA PRO A 119 0.79 -6.86 -7.35
C PRO A 119 1.06 -5.94 -6.17
N GLY A 120 2.33 -5.58 -5.94
CA GLY A 120 2.70 -4.78 -4.78
C GLY A 120 4.21 -4.68 -4.54
N CYS A 121 4.58 -4.11 -3.40
CA CYS A 121 5.97 -4.00 -2.95
C CYS A 121 6.29 -5.12 -1.97
N TYR A 122 7.40 -5.82 -2.15
CA TYR A 122 7.81 -6.97 -1.38
C TYR A 122 9.24 -6.81 -0.87
N ALA A 123 9.52 -7.42 0.28
CA ALA A 123 10.88 -7.54 0.79
C ALA A 123 11.60 -8.76 0.18
N ILE A 124 12.92 -8.66 0.03
CA ILE A 124 13.74 -9.82 -0.35
C ILE A 124 13.85 -10.76 0.85
N SER A 125 14.09 -10.22 2.04
CA SER A 125 14.15 -10.97 3.29
C SER A 125 13.48 -10.21 4.43
N VAL A 126 12.88 -10.95 5.37
CA VAL A 126 12.18 -10.41 6.54
C VAL A 126 12.67 -11.15 7.77
N ASN A 127 13.08 -10.41 8.80
CA ASN A 127 13.48 -10.99 10.07
C ASN A 127 12.30 -10.99 11.04
N GLY A 128 11.87 -12.17 11.47
CA GLY A 128 10.79 -12.38 12.42
C GLY A 128 10.24 -13.79 12.30
N THR A 129 9.57 -14.26 13.34
CA THR A 129 8.91 -15.57 13.38
C THR A 129 7.47 -15.37 13.78
N LEU A 130 6.54 -15.99 13.06
CA LEU A 130 5.14 -15.97 13.44
C LEU A 130 4.94 -16.79 14.73
N PRO A 131 4.08 -16.34 15.65
CA PRO A 131 3.65 -17.13 16.81
C PRO A 131 3.12 -18.51 16.39
N GLU A 132 3.44 -19.55 17.16
CA GLU A 132 3.05 -20.95 16.87
C GLU A 132 1.54 -21.11 16.64
N SER A 133 0.72 -20.42 17.45
CA SER A 133 -0.75 -20.35 17.33
C SER A 133 -1.29 -19.89 15.97
N ILE A 134 -0.43 -19.37 15.09
CA ILE A 134 -0.77 -18.87 13.75
C ILE A 134 -0.18 -19.78 12.66
N ASN A 135 0.93 -20.48 12.96
CA ASN A 135 1.59 -21.38 12.01
C ASN A 135 0.88 -22.72 11.88
N ASP A 136 0.18 -23.18 12.91
CA ASP A 136 -0.52 -24.48 12.88
C ASP A 136 -1.65 -24.49 11.83
N ASP A 137 -2.29 -23.36 11.56
CA ASP A 137 -3.32 -23.21 10.52
C ASP A 137 -2.77 -23.29 9.07
N LEU A 138 -1.45 -23.43 8.91
CA LEU A 138 -0.75 -23.39 7.61
C LEU A 138 -0.13 -24.74 7.19
N LEU A 139 -0.26 -25.77 8.03
CA LEU A 139 0.27 -27.13 7.78
C LEU A 139 -0.81 -28.17 7.47
N ASP A 140 -2.09 -27.79 7.53
CA ASP A 140 -3.25 -28.55 7.02
C ASP A 140 -3.72 -28.00 5.66
#